data_AF-W2SXG8-F1
#
_entry.id   AF-W2SXG8-F1
#
_cell.length_a   1.000
_cell.length_b   1.000
_cell.length_c   1.000
_cell.angle_alpha   90.00
_cell.angle_beta   90.00
_cell.angle_gamma   90.00
#
_symmetry.space_group_name_H-M   'P 1'
#
loop_
_entity.id
_entity.type
_entity.pdbx_description
1 polymer ?
#
loop_
_entity_poly.entity_id
_entity_poly.type
_entity_poly.pdbx_seq_one_letter_code
_entity_poly.pdbx_strand_id
1 'polypeptide(L)'
;ALRKDLQQFLLRTVGTELANAALSCASGTENAAQLKEKQREETIASLPSGLRNAVSSLFASLRSDDLDAFHSAVFDLSSPQALSIVLRQPDAKARAEIQEKYAAELNEQILTQSEPAAILLSCVLYLLAKNGKPVTASGRFVTQLMPHLEGIVDQTQFDLLLSCQRLVVQCLKNKSDDVARDMLTADIEKLKQTIAA
;
A
#
# COMPACT_ATOMS: atom_id res chain seq x y z
N ALA A 1 9.89 14.73 4.90
CA ALA A 1 9.74 13.50 5.69
C ALA A 1 8.77 12.55 4.98
N LEU A 2 7.45 12.85 4.94
CA LEU A 2 6.40 12.00 4.33
C LEU A 2 6.81 11.30 3.02
N ARG A 3 7.23 12.06 2.00
CA ARG A 3 7.58 11.51 0.69
C ARG A 3 8.65 10.42 0.77
N LYS A 4 9.73 10.66 1.52
CA LYS A 4 10.84 9.71 1.67
C LYS A 4 10.40 8.46 2.44
N ASP A 5 9.67 8.65 3.53
CA ASP A 5 9.21 7.55 4.39
C ASP A 5 8.16 6.68 3.68
N LEU A 6 7.29 7.30 2.88
CA LEU A 6 6.28 6.62 2.08
C LEU A 6 6.92 5.89 0.90
N GLN A 7 7.91 6.49 0.22
CA GLN A 7 8.66 5.82 -0.83
C GLN A 7 9.34 4.54 -0.31
N GLN A 8 10.05 4.62 0.83
CA GLN A 8 10.64 3.44 1.46
C GLN A 8 9.59 2.40 1.85
N PHE A 9 8.43 2.84 2.35
CA PHE A 9 7.33 1.94 2.67
C PHE A 9 6.84 1.21 1.43
N LEU A 10 6.57 1.91 0.33
CA LEU A 10 6.07 1.36 -0.92
C LEU A 10 7.06 0.37 -1.54
N LEU A 11 8.36 0.67 -1.51
CA LEU A 11 9.40 -0.27 -1.97
C LEU A 11 9.38 -1.55 -1.12
N ARG A 12 9.25 -1.43 0.20
CA ARG A 12 9.25 -2.58 1.11
C ARG A 12 7.95 -3.38 1.11
N THR A 13 6.85 -2.83 0.62
CA THR A 13 5.56 -3.51 0.49
C THR A 13 5.29 -3.89 -0.96
N VAL A 14 4.68 -3.00 -1.73
CA VAL A 14 4.27 -3.22 -3.12
C VAL A 14 5.47 -3.59 -4.02
N GLY A 15 6.62 -2.93 -3.82
CA GLY A 15 7.85 -3.27 -4.55
C GLY A 15 8.32 -4.70 -4.26
N THR A 16 8.28 -5.13 -2.99
CA THR A 16 8.59 -6.50 -2.59
C THR A 16 7.59 -7.51 -3.18
N GLU A 17 6.29 -7.20 -3.20
CA GLU A 17 5.27 -8.05 -3.82
C GLU A 17 5.55 -8.25 -5.31
N LEU A 18 5.86 -7.17 -6.04
CA LEU A 18 6.25 -7.24 -7.45
C LEU A 18 7.51 -8.10 -7.64
N ALA A 19 8.54 -7.89 -6.81
CA ALA A 19 9.79 -8.65 -6.90
C ALA A 19 9.61 -10.14 -6.61
N ASN A 20 8.75 -10.48 -5.65
CA ASN A 20 8.40 -11.86 -5.36
C ASN A 20 7.62 -12.49 -6.51
N ALA A 21 6.63 -11.79 -7.09
CA ALA A 21 5.91 -12.26 -8.27
C ALA A 21 6.84 -12.48 -9.48
N ALA A 22 7.78 -11.55 -9.70
CA ALA A 22 8.82 -11.67 -10.71
C ALA A 22 9.71 -12.90 -10.47
N LEU A 23 10.14 -13.14 -9.23
CA LEU A 23 10.93 -14.32 -8.88
C LEU A 23 10.15 -15.62 -9.06
N SER A 24 8.87 -15.65 -8.67
CA SER A 24 7.98 -16.79 -8.92
C SER A 24 7.87 -17.10 -10.41
N CYS A 25 7.65 -16.07 -11.24
CA CYS A 25 7.61 -16.22 -12.70
C CYS A 25 8.95 -16.70 -13.27
N ALA A 26 10.06 -16.13 -12.81
CA ALA A 26 11.41 -16.43 -13.27
C ALA A 26 11.88 -17.85 -12.91
N SER A 27 11.54 -18.32 -11.71
CA SER A 27 12.05 -19.57 -11.15
C SER A 27 11.07 -20.74 -11.24
N GLY A 28 9.78 -20.48 -11.53
CA GLY A 28 8.71 -21.46 -11.38
C GLY A 28 8.35 -21.79 -9.92
N THR A 29 8.89 -21.04 -8.95
CA THR A 29 8.60 -21.25 -7.53
C THR A 29 7.25 -20.63 -7.16
N GLU A 30 6.26 -21.43 -6.81
CA GLU A 30 4.91 -20.95 -6.51
C GLU A 30 4.84 -20.02 -5.27
N ASN A 31 5.77 -20.19 -4.31
CA ASN A 31 5.73 -19.49 -3.01
C ASN A 31 6.92 -18.55 -2.77
N ALA A 32 7.37 -17.81 -3.79
CA ALA A 32 8.54 -16.93 -3.65
C ALA A 32 8.40 -15.91 -2.50
N ALA A 33 7.18 -15.44 -2.23
CA ALA A 33 6.89 -14.51 -1.14
C ALA A 33 7.12 -15.09 0.27
N GLN A 34 7.17 -16.43 0.41
CA GLN A 34 7.39 -17.12 1.67
C GLN A 34 8.86 -17.51 1.88
N LEU A 35 9.72 -17.30 0.87
CA LEU A 35 11.13 -17.66 0.95
C LEU A 35 11.86 -16.76 1.97
N LYS A 36 12.64 -17.40 2.84
CA LYS A 36 13.61 -16.68 3.67
C LYS A 36 14.71 -16.10 2.78
N GLU A 37 15.38 -15.06 3.27
CA GLU A 37 16.43 -14.35 2.51
C GLU A 37 17.46 -15.29 1.88
N LYS A 38 18.00 -16.24 2.66
CA LYS A 38 18.95 -17.24 2.14
C LYS A 38 18.36 -18.10 1.02
N GLN A 39 17.13 -18.59 1.18
CA GLN A 39 16.48 -19.42 0.18
C GLN A 39 16.20 -18.63 -1.10
N ARG A 40 15.77 -17.37 -0.95
CA ARG A 40 15.58 -16.45 -2.07
C ARG A 40 16.88 -16.23 -2.84
N GLU A 41 17.99 -15.99 -2.14
CA GLU A 41 19.31 -15.81 -2.77
C GLU A 41 19.76 -17.07 -3.52
N GLU A 42 19.55 -18.26 -2.93
CA GLU A 42 19.81 -19.54 -3.60
C GLU A 42 18.96 -19.74 -4.86
N THR A 43 17.66 -19.41 -4.79
CA THR A 43 16.75 -19.45 -5.94
C THR A 43 17.19 -18.48 -7.05
N ILE A 44 17.61 -17.27 -6.69
CA ILE A 44 18.12 -16.30 -7.66
C ILE A 44 19.43 -16.80 -8.28
N ALA A 45 20.32 -17.39 -7.48
CA ALA A 45 21.60 -17.92 -7.95
C ALA A 45 21.44 -19.05 -8.97
N SER A 46 20.38 -19.86 -8.86
CA SER A 46 20.07 -20.95 -9.78
C SER A 46 19.46 -20.50 -11.12
N LEU A 47 19.11 -19.22 -11.27
CA LEU A 47 18.56 -18.69 -12.52
C LEU A 47 19.65 -18.58 -13.62
N PRO A 48 19.25 -18.64 -14.91
CA PRO A 48 20.13 -18.29 -16.02
C PRO A 48 20.73 -16.89 -15.88
N SER A 49 21.93 -16.66 -16.42
CA SER A 49 22.71 -15.44 -16.18
C SER A 49 21.95 -14.13 -16.41
N GLY A 50 21.23 -13.99 -17.53
CA GLY A 50 20.45 -12.78 -17.83
C GLY A 50 19.34 -12.52 -16.80
N LEU A 51 18.58 -13.55 -16.48
CA LEU A 51 17.46 -13.47 -15.54
C LEU A 51 17.94 -13.29 -14.08
N ARG A 52 19.02 -13.98 -13.71
CA ARG A 52 19.67 -13.82 -12.41
C ARG A 52 20.09 -12.38 -12.17
N ASN A 53 20.75 -11.76 -13.15
CA ASN A 53 21.24 -10.39 -13.01
C ASN A 53 20.09 -9.38 -12.88
N ALA A 54 19.04 -9.52 -13.70
CA ALA A 54 17.86 -8.66 -13.64
C ALA A 54 17.11 -8.80 -12.30
N VAL A 55 16.85 -10.03 -11.85
CA VAL A 55 16.15 -10.30 -10.59
C VAL A 55 16.99 -9.86 -9.39
N SER A 56 18.31 -10.08 -9.41
CA SER A 56 19.22 -9.59 -8.35
C SER A 56 19.18 -8.07 -8.24
N SER A 57 19.20 -7.36 -9.38
CA SER A 57 19.13 -5.91 -9.44
C SER A 57 17.78 -5.39 -8.90
N LEU A 58 16.68 -6.08 -9.21
CA LEU A 58 15.36 -5.75 -8.66
C LEU A 58 15.35 -5.85 -7.14
N PHE A 59 15.79 -6.97 -6.55
CA PHE A 59 15.83 -7.11 -5.08
C PHE A 59 16.83 -6.15 -4.42
N ALA A 60 17.94 -5.80 -5.08
CA ALA A 60 18.86 -4.78 -4.59
C ALA A 60 18.21 -3.39 -4.53
N SER A 61 17.42 -3.03 -5.54
CA SER A 61 16.72 -1.74 -5.60
C SER A 61 15.65 -1.55 -4.52
N LEU A 62 15.06 -2.63 -3.97
CA LEU A 62 14.11 -2.53 -2.85
C LEU A 62 14.72 -1.99 -1.55
N ARG A 63 16.06 -2.12 -1.43
CA ARG A 63 16.83 -1.64 -0.29
C ARG A 63 17.42 -0.25 -0.53
N SER A 64 17.31 0.29 -1.75
CA SER A 64 17.74 1.64 -2.05
C SER A 64 16.69 2.65 -1.55
N ASP A 65 17.14 3.89 -1.35
CA ASP A 65 16.24 5.03 -1.16
C ASP A 65 15.87 5.68 -2.51
N ASP A 66 16.03 4.95 -3.61
CA ASP A 66 16.00 5.45 -4.99
C ASP A 66 14.94 4.73 -5.81
N LEU A 67 13.84 5.45 -6.08
CA LEU A 67 12.72 4.94 -6.87
C LEU A 67 13.07 4.80 -8.35
N ASP A 68 13.97 5.63 -8.87
CA ASP A 68 14.40 5.57 -10.27
C ASP A 68 15.26 4.32 -10.51
N ALA A 69 16.08 3.95 -9.52
CA ALA A 69 16.79 2.66 -9.53
C ALA A 69 15.82 1.47 -9.55
N PHE A 70 14.73 1.52 -8.78
CA PHE A 70 13.69 0.49 -8.81
C PHE A 70 12.98 0.41 -10.16
N HIS A 71 12.56 1.55 -10.72
CA HIS A 71 11.93 1.58 -12.04
C HIS A 71 12.87 1.07 -13.15
N SER A 72 14.15 1.41 -13.08
CA SER A 72 15.17 0.92 -14.02
C SER A 72 15.31 -0.61 -13.93
N ALA A 73 15.39 -1.16 -12.72
CA ALA A 73 15.46 -2.61 -12.53
C ALA A 73 14.20 -3.35 -13.02
N VAL A 74 13.01 -2.77 -12.84
CA VAL A 74 11.75 -3.31 -13.40
C VAL A 74 11.76 -3.26 -14.93
N PHE A 75 12.26 -2.18 -15.52
CA PHE A 75 12.39 -2.05 -16.97
C PHE A 75 13.37 -3.10 -17.54
N ASP A 76 14.53 -3.30 -16.92
CA ASP A 76 15.50 -4.31 -17.34
C ASP A 76 14.94 -5.73 -17.25
N LEU A 77 14.17 -6.03 -16.19
CA LEU A 77 13.47 -7.31 -16.03
C LEU A 77 12.46 -7.57 -17.15
N SER A 78 11.85 -6.53 -17.70
CA SER A 78 10.87 -6.64 -18.78
C SER A 78 11.51 -7.01 -20.13
N SER A 79 12.83 -6.84 -20.26
CA SER A 79 13.55 -7.06 -21.51
C SER A 79 13.39 -8.49 -22.08
N PRO A 80 13.55 -8.68 -23.41
CA PRO A 80 13.52 -10.00 -24.03
C PRO A 80 14.57 -10.98 -23.50
N GLN A 81 15.64 -10.46 -22.91
CA GLN A 81 16.73 -11.27 -22.32
C GLN A 81 16.41 -11.74 -20.89
N ALA A 82 15.32 -11.23 -20.29
CA ALA A 82 14.83 -11.60 -18.97
C ALA A 82 13.42 -12.22 -19.09
N LEU A 83 12.35 -11.51 -18.70
CA LEU A 83 10.99 -12.07 -18.68
C LEU A 83 10.20 -11.85 -19.98
N SER A 84 10.71 -11.08 -20.94
CA SER A 84 10.00 -10.75 -22.19
C SER A 84 8.59 -10.17 -21.95
N ILE A 85 8.45 -9.31 -20.93
CA ILE A 85 7.17 -8.69 -20.56
C ILE A 85 7.07 -7.31 -21.21
N VAL A 86 5.94 -7.00 -21.83
CA VAL A 86 5.70 -5.66 -22.36
C VAL A 86 5.08 -4.79 -21.28
N LEU A 87 5.88 -3.88 -20.71
CA LEU A 87 5.36 -2.85 -19.80
C LEU A 87 4.62 -1.79 -20.63
N ARG A 88 3.34 -1.57 -20.32
CA ARG A 88 2.53 -0.52 -20.94
C ARG A 88 2.05 0.43 -19.86
N GLN A 89 2.15 1.72 -20.14
CA GLN A 89 1.46 2.71 -19.32
C GLN A 89 -0.06 2.49 -19.52
N PRO A 90 -0.84 2.31 -18.44
CA PRO A 90 -2.28 2.15 -18.58
C PRO A 90 -2.88 3.41 -19.21
N ASP A 91 -3.81 3.26 -20.15
CA ASP A 91 -4.54 4.38 -20.73
C ASP A 91 -5.52 5.01 -19.71
N ALA A 92 -6.22 6.08 -20.10
CA ALA A 92 -7.14 6.76 -19.20
C ALA A 92 -8.27 5.87 -18.68
N LYS A 93 -8.76 4.94 -19.52
CA LYS A 93 -9.84 4.01 -19.16
C LYS A 93 -9.32 2.97 -18.17
N ALA A 94 -8.19 2.34 -18.46
CA ALA A 94 -7.55 1.36 -17.59
C ALA A 94 -7.19 1.98 -16.22
N ARG A 95 -6.71 3.23 -16.18
CA ARG A 95 -6.46 3.94 -14.92
C ARG A 95 -7.74 4.15 -14.10
N ALA A 96 -8.84 4.53 -14.75
CA ALA A 96 -10.13 4.69 -14.09
C ALA A 96 -10.64 3.36 -13.51
N GLU A 97 -10.55 2.27 -14.29
CA GLU A 97 -10.94 0.93 -13.84
C GLU A 97 -10.10 0.44 -12.65
N ILE A 98 -8.78 0.65 -12.69
CA ILE A 98 -7.88 0.30 -11.57
C ILE A 98 -8.25 1.10 -10.32
N GLN A 99 -8.50 2.40 -10.46
CA GLN A 99 -8.87 3.27 -9.34
C GLN A 99 -10.23 2.90 -8.76
N GLU A 100 -11.22 2.58 -9.61
CA GLU A 100 -12.54 2.14 -9.19
C GLU A 100 -12.47 0.81 -8.43
N LYS A 101 -11.73 -0.16 -8.97
CA LYS A 101 -11.50 -1.45 -8.30
C LYS A 101 -10.84 -1.26 -6.94
N TYR A 102 -9.80 -0.44 -6.87
CA TYR A 102 -9.11 -0.14 -5.62
C TYR A 102 -10.04 0.54 -4.59
N ALA A 103 -10.86 1.49 -5.03
CA ALA A 103 -11.84 2.14 -4.16
C ALA A 103 -12.93 1.14 -3.69
N ALA A 104 -13.35 0.21 -4.54
CA ALA A 104 -14.29 -0.84 -4.17
C ALA A 104 -13.72 -1.80 -3.11
N GLU A 105 -12.47 -2.24 -3.27
CA GLU A 105 -11.76 -3.08 -2.29
C GLU A 105 -11.63 -2.36 -0.93
N LEU A 106 -11.30 -1.06 -0.94
CA LEU A 106 -11.24 -0.27 0.29
C LEU A 106 -12.61 -0.09 0.94
N ASN A 107 -13.67 0.08 0.14
CA ASN A 107 -15.03 0.14 0.66
C ASN A 107 -15.45 -1.18 1.32
N GLU A 108 -15.13 -2.32 0.70
CA GLU A 108 -15.36 -3.63 1.29
C GLU A 108 -14.59 -3.80 2.61
N GLN A 109 -13.33 -3.35 2.68
CA GLN A 109 -12.57 -3.33 3.94
C GLN A 109 -13.23 -2.46 5.01
N ILE A 110 -13.76 -1.28 4.67
CA ILE A 110 -14.49 -0.42 5.61
C ILE A 110 -15.68 -1.17 6.20
N LEU A 111 -16.43 -1.91 5.38
CA LEU A 111 -17.64 -2.62 5.80
C LEU A 111 -17.33 -3.88 6.62
N THR A 112 -16.28 -4.62 6.26
CA THR A 112 -15.99 -5.95 6.83
C THR A 112 -15.03 -5.92 8.02
N GLN A 113 -14.21 -4.89 8.14
CA GLN A 113 -13.21 -4.78 9.19
C GLN A 113 -13.82 -4.33 10.52
N SER A 114 -13.28 -4.87 11.61
CA SER A 114 -13.75 -4.60 12.98
C SER A 114 -12.79 -3.74 13.80
N GLU A 115 -11.52 -3.68 13.41
CA GLU A 115 -10.50 -2.95 14.16
C GLU A 115 -10.56 -1.44 13.85
N PRO A 116 -10.80 -0.56 14.84
CA PRO A 116 -11.00 0.88 14.63
C PRO A 116 -9.88 1.59 13.85
N ALA A 117 -8.62 1.32 14.15
CA ALA A 117 -7.50 2.01 13.50
C ALA A 117 -7.35 1.60 12.03
N ALA A 118 -7.61 0.35 11.71
CA ALA A 118 -7.62 -0.18 10.37
C ALA A 118 -8.81 0.36 9.58
N ILE A 119 -10.01 0.46 10.18
CA ILE A 119 -11.17 1.11 9.53
C ILE A 119 -10.84 2.57 9.20
N LEU A 120 -10.26 3.31 10.15
CA LEU A 120 -9.84 4.69 9.90
C LEU A 120 -8.84 4.79 8.74
N LEU A 121 -7.85 3.90 8.68
CA LEU A 121 -6.91 3.84 7.56
C LEU A 121 -7.66 3.60 6.24
N SER A 122 -8.51 2.58 6.16
CA SER A 122 -9.28 2.26 4.94
C SER A 122 -10.16 3.44 4.52
N CYS A 123 -10.80 4.16 5.46
CA CYS A 123 -11.54 5.39 5.19
C CYS A 123 -10.66 6.49 4.57
N VAL A 124 -9.48 6.75 5.14
CA VAL A 124 -8.55 7.77 4.60
C VAL A 124 -8.09 7.39 3.19
N LEU A 125 -7.69 6.14 2.98
CA LEU A 125 -7.24 5.65 1.67
C LEU A 125 -8.38 5.70 0.64
N TYR A 126 -9.60 5.35 1.05
CA TYR A 126 -10.78 5.35 0.19
C TYR A 126 -11.11 6.75 -0.30
N LEU A 127 -11.11 7.73 0.60
CA LEU A 127 -11.39 9.13 0.24
C LEU A 127 -10.32 9.72 -0.67
N LEU A 128 -9.04 9.39 -0.43
CA LEU A 128 -7.96 9.79 -1.34
C LEU A 128 -8.15 9.14 -2.72
N ALA A 129 -8.48 7.84 -2.78
CA ALA A 129 -8.72 7.12 -4.02
C ALA A 129 -9.92 7.67 -4.80
N LYS A 130 -11.05 7.95 -4.15
CA LYS A 130 -12.22 8.57 -4.79
C LYS A 130 -11.92 9.94 -5.40
N ASN A 131 -10.92 10.64 -4.87
CA ASN A 131 -10.49 11.96 -5.30
C ASN A 131 -9.22 11.94 -6.18
N GLY A 132 -8.96 10.82 -6.88
CA GLY A 132 -7.91 10.73 -7.88
C GLY A 132 -6.49 10.62 -7.31
N LYS A 133 -6.35 10.31 -6.02
CA LYS A 133 -5.07 10.16 -5.32
C LYS A 133 -4.94 8.78 -4.67
N PRO A 134 -5.07 7.66 -5.42
CA PRO A 134 -4.90 6.33 -4.83
C PRO A 134 -3.49 6.18 -4.25
N VAL A 135 -3.39 5.68 -3.02
CA VAL A 135 -2.11 5.51 -2.32
C VAL A 135 -2.16 4.30 -1.40
N THR A 136 -1.11 3.48 -1.41
CA THR A 136 -0.94 2.42 -0.42
C THR A 136 -0.13 2.96 0.75
N ALA A 137 -0.68 2.87 1.97
CA ALA A 137 0.01 3.30 3.18
C ALA A 137 -0.42 2.46 4.39
N SER A 138 0.39 2.46 5.45
CA SER A 138 0.02 1.91 6.76
C SER A 138 -0.48 2.98 7.72
N GLY A 139 -1.06 2.55 8.86
CA GLY A 139 -1.63 3.44 9.89
C GLY A 139 -0.68 4.55 10.37
N ARG A 140 0.64 4.34 10.32
CA ARG A 140 1.65 5.34 10.70
C ARG A 140 1.60 6.62 9.85
N PHE A 141 1.04 6.55 8.65
CA PHE A 141 0.94 7.68 7.73
C PHE A 141 -0.38 8.43 7.85
N VAL A 142 -1.38 7.93 8.58
CA VAL A 142 -2.72 8.54 8.65
C VAL A 142 -2.65 10.01 9.05
N THR A 143 -1.88 10.35 10.08
CA THR A 143 -1.68 11.75 10.51
C THR A 143 -1.10 12.65 9.40
N GLN A 144 -0.21 12.11 8.58
CA GLN A 144 0.44 12.86 7.50
C GLN A 144 -0.41 12.89 6.22
N LEU A 145 -1.32 11.93 6.05
CA LEU A 145 -2.25 11.86 4.92
C LEU A 145 -3.50 12.71 5.15
N MET A 146 -3.93 12.87 6.39
CA MET A 146 -5.16 13.59 6.74
C MET A 146 -5.25 15.01 6.14
N PRO A 147 -4.21 15.86 6.18
CA PRO A 147 -4.29 17.20 5.61
C PRO A 147 -4.59 17.22 4.10
N HIS A 148 -4.32 16.12 3.38
CA HIS A 148 -4.64 16.02 1.96
C HIS A 148 -6.13 15.80 1.68
N LEU A 149 -6.95 15.56 2.70
CA LEU A 149 -8.41 15.46 2.60
C LEU A 149 -9.13 16.79 2.93
N GLU A 150 -8.42 17.76 3.53
CA GLU A 150 -8.99 19.06 3.86
C GLU A 150 -9.40 19.80 2.57
N GLY A 151 -10.65 20.27 2.53
CA GLY A 151 -11.24 20.92 1.34
C GLY A 151 -11.59 19.98 0.19
N ILE A 152 -11.31 18.67 0.31
CA ILE A 152 -11.76 17.63 -0.62
C ILE A 152 -13.04 16.97 -0.11
N VAL A 153 -13.12 16.77 1.21
CA VAL A 153 -14.30 16.21 1.88
C VAL A 153 -15.04 17.29 2.64
N ASP A 154 -16.30 17.05 2.96
CA ASP A 154 -17.12 17.97 3.74
C ASP A 154 -16.52 18.23 5.13
N GLN A 155 -16.65 19.46 5.64
CA GLN A 155 -16.05 19.85 6.92
C GLN A 155 -16.46 18.91 8.06
N THR A 156 -17.73 18.55 8.15
CA THR A 156 -18.26 17.62 9.16
C THR A 156 -17.58 16.25 9.09
N GLN A 157 -17.30 15.77 7.87
CA GLN A 157 -16.62 14.49 7.65
C GLN A 157 -15.13 14.60 8.01
N PHE A 158 -14.50 15.71 7.65
CA PHE A 158 -13.10 15.98 8.02
C PHE A 158 -12.91 16.05 9.54
N ASP A 159 -13.80 16.73 10.25
CA ASP A 159 -13.77 16.85 11.71
C ASP A 159 -13.96 15.47 12.38
N LEU A 160 -14.81 14.62 11.83
CA LEU A 160 -15.00 13.24 12.32
C LEU A 160 -13.74 12.39 12.11
N LEU A 161 -13.09 12.47 10.94
CA LEU A 161 -11.81 11.80 10.68
C LEU A 161 -10.73 12.23 11.68
N LEU A 162 -10.65 13.53 11.99
CA LEU A 162 -9.73 14.06 13.00
C LEU A 162 -10.08 13.58 14.41
N SER A 163 -11.37 13.49 14.76
CA SER A 163 -11.82 12.92 16.04
C SER A 163 -11.36 11.47 16.19
N CYS A 164 -11.67 10.63 15.19
CA CYS A 164 -11.24 9.23 15.15
C CYS A 164 -9.72 9.11 15.25
N GLN A 165 -8.96 9.92 14.51
CA GLN A 165 -7.48 9.87 14.53
C GLN A 165 -6.92 10.19 15.92
N ARG A 166 -7.46 11.20 16.62
CA ARG A 166 -7.05 11.53 17.98
C ARG A 166 -7.36 10.38 18.95
N LEU A 167 -8.56 9.82 18.86
CA LEU A 167 -9.00 8.71 19.70
C LEU A 167 -8.19 7.43 19.46
N VAL A 168 -7.88 7.09 18.21
CA VAL A 168 -6.96 5.98 17.88
C VAL A 168 -5.62 6.19 18.56
N VAL A 169 -5.02 7.37 18.43
CA VAL A 169 -3.72 7.68 19.07
C VAL A 169 -3.82 7.60 20.59
N GLN A 170 -4.92 8.06 21.19
CA GLN A 170 -5.16 7.97 22.63
C GLN A 170 -5.26 6.52 23.10
N CYS A 171 -6.08 5.68 22.45
CA CYS A 171 -6.23 4.27 22.78
C CYS A 171 -4.93 3.47 22.58
N LEU A 172 -4.11 3.82 21.59
CA LEU A 172 -2.79 3.20 21.40
C LEU A 172 -1.81 3.55 22.53
N LYS A 173 -1.87 4.78 23.06
CA LYS A 173 -1.03 5.24 24.18
C LYS A 173 -1.52 4.76 25.53
N ASN A 174 -2.84 4.68 25.72
CA ASN A 174 -3.48 4.33 26.98
C ASN A 174 -4.51 3.21 26.78
N LYS A 175 -4.04 1.96 26.83
CA LYS A 175 -4.84 0.78 26.51
C LYS A 175 -5.98 0.49 27.48
N SER A 176 -5.95 1.08 28.68
CA SER A 176 -6.97 0.93 29.73
C SER A 176 -8.00 2.07 29.76
N ASP A 177 -7.95 2.99 28.79
CA ASP A 177 -8.94 4.07 28.68
C ASP A 177 -10.20 3.57 27.98
N ASP A 178 -11.07 2.90 28.73
CA ASP A 178 -12.30 2.30 28.21
C ASP A 178 -13.28 3.36 27.68
N VAL A 179 -13.29 4.56 28.28
CA VAL A 179 -14.11 5.68 27.79
C VAL A 179 -13.66 6.11 26.39
N ALA A 180 -12.35 6.29 26.18
CA ALA A 180 -11.83 6.62 24.85
C ALA A 180 -12.10 5.51 23.82
N ARG A 181 -12.07 4.24 24.23
CA ARG A 181 -12.40 3.11 23.35
C ARG A 181 -13.87 3.07 22.94
N ASP A 182 -14.78 3.33 23.88
CA ASP A 182 -16.21 3.38 23.59
C ASP A 182 -16.55 4.54 22.66
N MET A 183 -15.96 5.71 22.92
CA MET A 183 -16.06 6.88 22.02
C MET A 183 -15.50 6.58 20.64
N LEU A 184 -14.33 5.95 20.56
CA LEU A 184 -13.71 5.58 19.28
C LEU A 184 -14.60 4.64 18.48
N THR A 185 -15.19 3.65 19.15
CA THR A 185 -16.08 2.68 18.50
C THR A 185 -17.31 3.37 17.92
N ALA A 186 -17.94 4.26 18.70
CA ALA A 186 -19.09 5.03 18.24
C ALA A 186 -18.75 5.97 17.06
N ASP A 187 -17.65 6.71 17.15
CA ASP A 187 -17.21 7.65 16.10
C ASP A 187 -16.83 6.90 14.81
N ILE A 188 -16.22 5.72 14.92
CA ILE A 188 -15.87 4.88 13.75
C ILE A 188 -17.12 4.32 13.08
N GLU A 189 -18.12 3.85 13.82
CA GLU A 189 -19.37 3.39 13.22
C GLU A 189 -20.11 4.52 12.51
N LYS A 190 -20.13 5.71 13.10
CA LYS A 190 -20.63 6.92 12.43
C LYS A 190 -19.83 7.24 11.17
N LEU A 191 -18.51 7.09 11.22
CA LEU A 191 -17.63 7.33 10.07
C LEU A 191 -17.92 6.34 8.93
N LYS A 192 -18.09 5.05 9.24
CA LYS A 192 -18.50 4.03 8.26
C LYS A 192 -19.80 4.43 7.57
N GLN A 193 -20.82 4.80 8.34
CA GLN A 193 -22.12 5.21 7.80
C GLN A 193 -22.04 6.47 6.93
N THR A 194 -21.07 7.35 7.20
CA THR A 194 -20.89 8.58 6.42
C THR A 194 -20.12 8.33 5.12
N ILE A 195 -19.19 7.38 5.12
CA ILE A 195 -18.24 7.14 4.01
C ILE A 195 -18.68 6.03 3.06
N ALA A 196 -19.26 4.97 3.59
CA ALA A 196 -19.63 3.76 2.86
C ALA A 196 -21.12 3.67 2.49
N ALA A 197 -21.87 4.77 2.70
CA ALA A 197 -23.26 4.91 2.26
C ALA A 197 -23.37 5.30 0.78
#